data_AF-A0A2D6YBI0-F1
#
_entry.id   AF-A0A2D6YBI0-F1
#
_cell.length_a   1.000
_cell.length_b   1.000
_cell.length_c   1.000
_cell.angle_alpha   90.00
_cell.angle_beta   90.00
_cell.angle_gamma   90.00
#
_symmetry.space_group_name_H-M   'P 1'
#
loop_
_entity.id
_entity.type
_entity.pdbx_description
1 polymer ?
#
loop_
_entity_poly.entity_id
_entity_poly.type
_entity_poly.pdbx_seq_one_letter_code
_entity_poly.pdbx_strand_id
1 'polypeptide(L)'
;MKNMLIAALTALSLGTAHVALANEEKITKGFYSMDAMGCMLLRECTDGVEEVHSLLDISSQYDDPERYTFLAQEFNTMLMTLNQIGIRVYLADEKYFPVNHRGVYHTVGNNFFLNKKHMDKPHYLMQVMRHEGWHAAQDCMAGSIDNSLIAIIMPEESVPMIWRVLAERNYPEHAVPWEAEAGWAGREEGMTMKALQSCAAGTMWTDYEPTPLTYKWLKENNYVD
;
A
#
# COMPACT_ATOMS: atom_id res chain seq x y z
N MET A 1 -18.06 -45.40 -47.88
CA MET A 1 -19.23 -44.62 -47.44
C MET A 1 -19.38 -44.77 -45.93
N LYS A 2 -19.42 -43.63 -45.21
CA LYS A 2 -19.88 -43.40 -43.81
C LYS A 2 -19.16 -44.17 -42.68
N ASN A 3 -18.38 -43.48 -41.84
CA ASN A 3 -18.76 -42.81 -40.56
C ASN A 3 -19.07 -43.84 -39.45
N MET A 4 -18.66 -43.74 -38.19
CA MET A 4 -17.93 -42.79 -37.32
C MET A 4 -17.80 -43.51 -35.93
N LEU A 5 -17.20 -42.86 -34.93
CA LEU A 5 -17.08 -43.18 -33.47
C LEU A 5 -15.66 -43.64 -33.10
N ILE A 6 -14.70 -42.75 -32.83
CA ILE A 6 -14.48 -41.90 -31.62
C ILE A 6 -14.54 -42.70 -30.32
N ALA A 7 -13.36 -42.99 -29.74
CA ALA A 7 -13.18 -43.25 -28.31
C ALA A 7 -11.72 -42.95 -27.85
N ALA A 8 -11.62 -41.94 -26.98
CA ALA A 8 -10.64 -41.61 -25.93
C ALA A 8 -9.12 -41.72 -26.19
N LEU A 9 -8.36 -40.60 -26.23
CA LEU A 9 -7.80 -39.80 -25.10
C LEU A 9 -6.68 -40.51 -24.30
N THR A 10 -5.43 -40.13 -24.55
CA THR A 10 -4.50 -39.57 -23.55
C THR A 10 -3.34 -38.92 -24.30
N ALA A 11 -3.48 -37.64 -24.63
CA ALA A 11 -2.33 -36.79 -24.91
C ALA A 11 -1.62 -36.60 -23.56
N LEU A 12 -0.42 -37.16 -23.42
CA LEU A 12 0.49 -36.82 -22.34
C LEU A 12 1.03 -35.41 -22.61
N SER A 13 0.18 -34.39 -22.53
CA SER A 13 0.65 -33.05 -22.25
C SER A 13 1.13 -33.08 -20.82
N LEU A 14 2.41 -33.41 -20.63
CA LEU A 14 3.20 -32.80 -19.58
C LEU A 14 3.20 -31.30 -19.87
N GLY A 15 2.05 -30.66 -19.61
CA GLY A 15 2.02 -29.26 -19.27
C GLY A 15 2.99 -29.19 -18.13
N THR A 16 4.13 -28.56 -18.38
CA THR A 16 4.93 -27.99 -17.32
C THR A 16 3.92 -27.21 -16.50
N ALA A 17 3.55 -27.78 -15.35
CA ALA A 17 3.11 -26.97 -14.24
C ALA A 17 4.21 -25.92 -14.16
N HIS A 18 3.91 -24.72 -14.64
CA HIS A 18 4.62 -23.55 -14.21
C HIS A 18 4.23 -23.50 -12.74
N VAL A 19 4.95 -24.28 -11.93
CA VAL A 19 5.21 -23.92 -10.54
C VAL A 19 5.48 -22.44 -10.66
N ALA A 20 4.65 -21.61 -10.01
CA ALA A 20 4.82 -20.19 -10.01
C ALA A 20 6.23 -19.93 -9.46
N LEU A 21 7.22 -19.90 -10.36
CA LEU A 21 8.55 -19.44 -10.09
C LEU A 21 8.30 -17.96 -9.87
N ALA A 22 8.37 -17.54 -8.61
CA ALA A 22 8.52 -16.14 -8.30
C ALA A 22 9.62 -15.63 -9.23
N ASN A 23 9.28 -14.70 -10.09
CA ASN A 23 10.02 -14.36 -11.31
C ASN A 23 11.26 -13.52 -10.95
N GLU A 24 12.02 -13.98 -9.95
CA GLU A 24 13.18 -13.30 -9.37
C GLU A 24 14.29 -13.14 -10.40
N GLU A 25 14.27 -13.91 -11.50
CA GLU A 25 15.10 -13.70 -12.67
C GLU A 25 14.90 -12.32 -13.33
N LYS A 26 13.79 -11.62 -13.07
CA LYS A 26 13.58 -10.23 -13.49
C LYS A 26 14.40 -9.21 -12.71
N ILE A 27 14.93 -9.60 -11.55
CA ILE A 27 15.78 -8.73 -10.73
C ILE A 27 17.19 -8.74 -11.31
N THR A 28 17.56 -7.65 -11.96
CA THR A 28 18.83 -7.48 -12.67
C THR A 28 19.89 -6.77 -11.82
N LYS A 29 19.48 -5.95 -10.84
CA LYS A 29 20.41 -5.19 -9.98
C LYS A 29 20.63 -5.82 -8.60
N GLY A 30 20.10 -7.03 -8.39
CA GLY A 30 20.18 -7.78 -7.13
C GLY A 30 19.19 -7.32 -6.06
N PHE A 31 19.14 -8.08 -4.97
CA PHE A 31 18.31 -7.78 -3.80
C PHE A 31 18.74 -6.47 -3.10
N TYR A 32 17.84 -5.95 -2.27
CA TYR A 32 18.01 -4.68 -1.55
C TYR A 32 18.18 -3.44 -2.45
N SER A 33 17.61 -3.50 -3.65
CA SER A 33 17.68 -2.44 -4.66
C SER A 33 16.28 -1.95 -5.03
N MET A 34 16.21 -0.76 -5.64
CA MET A 34 14.96 -0.25 -6.22
C MET A 34 14.41 -1.15 -7.33
N ASP A 35 15.26 -1.95 -7.98
CA ASP A 35 14.89 -2.90 -9.03
C ASP A 35 14.13 -4.11 -8.44
N ALA A 36 14.64 -4.66 -7.35
CA ALA A 36 13.96 -5.72 -6.59
C ALA A 36 12.61 -5.22 -6.05
N MET A 37 12.58 -4.00 -5.51
CA MET A 37 11.34 -3.38 -5.03
C MET A 37 10.34 -3.19 -6.17
N GLY A 38 10.78 -2.67 -7.32
CA GLY A 38 9.93 -2.50 -8.49
C GLY A 38 9.28 -3.80 -8.95
N CYS A 39 10.05 -4.90 -9.01
CA CYS A 39 9.50 -6.22 -9.37
C CYS A 39 8.40 -6.67 -8.39
N MET A 40 8.58 -6.43 -7.09
CA MET A 40 7.59 -6.73 -6.07
C MET A 40 6.35 -5.82 -6.17
N LEU A 41 6.54 -4.52 -6.38
CA LEU A 41 5.45 -3.53 -6.50
C LEU A 41 4.51 -3.85 -7.67
N LEU A 42 5.08 -4.36 -8.75
CA LEU A 42 4.35 -4.83 -9.94
C LEU A 42 3.80 -6.26 -9.79
N ARG A 43 4.01 -6.90 -8.63
CA ARG A 43 3.63 -8.29 -8.33
C ARG A 43 4.22 -9.32 -9.31
N GLU A 44 5.35 -8.99 -9.92
CA GLU A 44 6.09 -9.90 -10.80
C GLU A 44 7.01 -10.83 -9.99
N CYS A 45 7.52 -10.34 -8.87
CA CYS A 45 8.28 -11.11 -7.88
C CYS A 45 7.45 -11.29 -6.61
N THR A 46 7.18 -12.54 -6.23
CA THR A 46 6.22 -12.86 -5.15
C THR A 46 6.74 -13.88 -4.13
N ASP A 47 8.01 -14.30 -4.20
CA ASP A 47 8.57 -15.26 -3.24
C ASP A 47 8.67 -14.64 -1.85
N GLY A 48 7.98 -15.23 -0.86
CA GLY A 48 7.91 -14.63 0.48
C GLY A 48 7.11 -13.33 0.52
N VAL A 49 6.15 -13.14 -0.38
CA VAL A 49 5.19 -12.00 -0.37
C VAL A 49 3.77 -12.51 -0.17
N GLU A 50 3.29 -12.41 1.06
CA GLU A 50 2.00 -12.97 1.52
C GLU A 50 0.98 -11.86 1.75
N GLU A 51 -0.29 -12.07 1.35
CA GLU A 51 -1.36 -11.10 1.61
C GLU A 51 -1.73 -11.11 3.10
N VAL A 52 -1.97 -9.93 3.67
CA VAL A 52 -2.39 -9.74 5.06
C VAL A 52 -3.90 -9.57 5.08
N HIS A 53 -4.60 -10.41 5.84
CA HIS A 53 -6.05 -10.35 6.03
C HIS A 53 -6.45 -9.89 7.44
N SER A 54 -5.53 -9.99 8.40
CA SER A 54 -5.69 -9.47 9.76
C SER A 54 -4.35 -9.20 10.43
N LEU A 55 -4.38 -8.52 11.58
CA LEU A 55 -3.22 -8.37 12.46
C LEU A 55 -2.64 -9.74 12.88
N LEU A 56 -3.44 -10.81 12.90
CA LEU A 56 -2.96 -12.14 13.26
C LEU A 56 -1.91 -12.65 12.27
N ASP A 57 -2.09 -12.39 10.97
CA ASP A 57 -1.17 -12.84 9.91
C ASP A 57 0.23 -12.23 10.06
N ILE A 58 0.31 -11.06 10.70
CA ILE A 58 1.57 -10.39 11.05
C ILE A 58 2.08 -10.85 12.41
N SER A 59 1.27 -10.74 13.45
CA SER A 59 1.70 -11.00 14.83
C SER A 59 2.16 -12.44 15.03
N SER A 60 1.57 -13.43 14.34
CA SER A 60 1.98 -14.83 14.40
C SER A 60 3.35 -15.12 13.79
N GLN A 61 3.97 -14.14 13.11
CA GLN A 61 5.30 -14.27 12.51
C GLN A 61 6.43 -13.96 13.50
N TYR A 62 6.11 -13.52 14.71
CA TYR A 62 7.07 -13.06 15.71
C TYR A 62 6.76 -13.63 17.10
N ASP A 63 7.75 -13.51 17.98
CA ASP A 63 7.58 -13.88 19.39
C ASP A 63 6.59 -12.93 20.08
N ASP A 64 5.86 -13.47 21.06
CA ASP A 64 4.89 -12.72 21.88
C ASP A 64 3.82 -12.00 21.03
N PRO A 65 2.96 -12.74 20.29
CA PRO A 65 1.93 -12.15 19.44
C PRO A 65 0.92 -11.28 20.20
N GLU A 66 0.73 -11.52 21.50
CA GLU A 66 -0.21 -10.74 22.32
C GLU A 66 0.21 -9.27 22.49
N ARG A 67 1.50 -8.94 22.32
CA ARG A 67 2.00 -7.56 22.39
C ARG A 67 1.40 -6.64 21.32
N TYR A 68 0.77 -7.18 20.28
CA TYR A 68 0.10 -6.40 19.23
C TYR A 68 -1.36 -6.10 19.54
N THR A 69 -1.97 -6.77 20.53
CA THR A 69 -3.43 -6.75 20.77
C THR A 69 -3.99 -5.33 20.91
N PHE A 70 -3.24 -4.41 21.51
CA PHE A 70 -3.67 -3.02 21.70
C PHE A 70 -3.88 -2.24 20.39
N LEU A 71 -3.37 -2.75 19.26
CA LEU A 71 -3.48 -2.14 17.94
C LEU A 71 -4.58 -2.77 17.07
N ALA A 72 -5.14 -3.90 17.50
CA ALA A 72 -5.98 -4.76 16.67
C ALA A 72 -7.14 -4.02 16.05
N GLN A 73 -7.79 -3.11 16.80
CA GLN A 73 -8.94 -2.38 16.30
C GLN A 73 -8.57 -1.44 15.15
N GLU A 74 -7.59 -0.57 15.34
CA GLU A 74 -7.21 0.41 14.31
C GLU A 74 -6.57 -0.29 13.10
N PHE A 75 -5.66 -1.24 13.32
CA PHE A 75 -5.00 -1.97 12.24
C PHE A 75 -6.00 -2.72 11.36
N ASN A 76 -6.86 -3.55 11.97
CA ASN A 76 -7.83 -4.34 11.20
C ASN A 76 -8.85 -3.45 10.51
N THR A 77 -9.25 -2.33 11.13
CA THR A 77 -10.15 -1.37 10.48
C THR A 77 -9.50 -0.77 9.24
N MET A 78 -8.26 -0.26 9.34
CA MET A 78 -7.53 0.25 8.18
C MET A 78 -7.37 -0.81 7.10
N LEU A 79 -7.00 -2.03 7.47
CA LEU A 79 -6.83 -3.14 6.53
C LEU A 79 -8.13 -3.48 5.79
N MET A 80 -9.25 -3.59 6.52
CA MET A 80 -10.56 -3.81 5.94
C MET A 80 -10.96 -2.69 4.98
N THR A 81 -10.73 -1.43 5.39
CA THR A 81 -11.06 -0.26 4.57
C THR A 81 -10.21 -0.17 3.31
N LEU A 82 -8.90 -0.41 3.40
CA LEU A 82 -8.01 -0.51 2.22
C LEU A 82 -8.50 -1.59 1.26
N ASN A 83 -8.83 -2.78 1.77
CA ASN A 83 -9.38 -3.87 0.95
C ASN A 83 -10.72 -3.50 0.29
N GLN A 84 -11.60 -2.78 0.99
CA GLN A 84 -12.88 -2.31 0.46
C GLN A 84 -12.69 -1.35 -0.71
N ILE A 85 -11.70 -0.47 -0.65
CA ILE A 85 -11.37 0.47 -1.74
C ILE A 85 -10.43 -0.15 -2.78
N GLY A 86 -10.16 -1.46 -2.73
CA GLY A 86 -9.38 -2.16 -3.77
C GLY A 86 -7.87 -2.20 -3.55
N ILE A 87 -7.37 -1.73 -2.39
CA ILE A 87 -5.96 -1.77 -2.04
C ILE A 87 -5.64 -3.05 -1.28
N ARG A 88 -4.62 -3.78 -1.73
CA ARG A 88 -4.15 -5.03 -1.12
C ARG A 88 -2.91 -4.79 -0.27
N VAL A 89 -2.88 -5.34 0.94
CA VAL A 89 -1.73 -5.23 1.85
C VAL A 89 -0.98 -6.55 1.89
N TYR A 90 0.33 -6.50 1.79
CA TYR A 90 1.22 -7.66 1.77
C TYR A 90 2.31 -7.54 2.84
N LEU A 91 2.67 -8.67 3.44
CA LEU A 91 3.89 -8.82 4.24
C LEU A 91 4.95 -9.47 3.34
N ALA A 92 6.06 -8.76 3.13
CA ALA A 92 7.07 -9.14 2.16
C ALA A 92 8.45 -9.34 2.78
N ASP A 93 9.21 -10.29 2.21
CA ASP A 93 10.61 -10.53 2.57
C ASP A 93 11.47 -9.28 2.34
N GLU A 94 12.45 -9.08 3.22
CA GLU A 94 13.31 -7.91 3.21
C GLU A 94 14.16 -7.76 1.96
N LYS A 95 14.42 -8.86 1.24
CA LYS A 95 15.26 -8.88 0.03
C LYS A 95 14.74 -7.97 -1.09
N TYR A 96 13.44 -7.66 -1.09
CA TYR A 96 12.85 -6.74 -2.08
C TYR A 96 12.95 -5.27 -1.70
N PHE A 97 13.31 -4.94 -0.47
CA PHE A 97 13.32 -3.57 0.02
C PHE A 97 14.73 -2.99 0.02
N PRO A 98 14.94 -1.74 -0.43
CA PRO A 98 16.18 -1.02 -0.17
C PRO A 98 16.52 -1.04 1.33
N VAL A 99 17.81 -0.99 1.64
CA VAL A 99 18.27 -1.04 3.03
C VAL A 99 17.57 0.05 3.86
N ASN A 100 16.99 -0.35 5.01
CA ASN A 100 16.20 0.47 5.94
C ASN A 100 14.81 0.90 5.47
N HIS A 101 14.33 0.43 4.31
CA HIS A 101 12.98 0.73 3.82
C HIS A 101 11.95 -0.16 4.54
N ARG A 102 10.94 0.45 5.17
CA ARG A 102 10.05 -0.25 6.13
C ARG A 102 8.72 -0.72 5.52
N GLY A 103 8.27 -0.07 4.47
CA GLY A 103 7.07 -0.38 3.72
C GLY A 103 6.91 0.61 2.58
N VAL A 104 5.98 0.33 1.68
CA VAL A 104 5.73 1.17 0.51
C VAL A 104 4.30 0.95 -0.01
N TYR A 105 3.59 2.03 -0.32
CA TYR A 105 2.39 2.01 -1.12
C TYR A 105 2.68 2.39 -2.58
N HIS A 106 2.07 1.67 -3.52
CA HIS A 106 2.20 1.92 -4.96
C HIS A 106 0.83 2.18 -5.59
N THR A 107 0.57 3.45 -5.90
CA THR A 107 -0.69 3.98 -6.46
C THR A 107 -1.15 3.24 -7.72
N VAL A 108 -0.25 3.05 -8.70
CA VAL A 108 -0.59 2.41 -9.98
C VAL A 108 -1.05 0.96 -9.81
N GLY A 109 -0.50 0.24 -8.82
CA GLY A 109 -0.82 -1.16 -8.57
C GLY A 109 -1.86 -1.37 -7.46
N ASN A 110 -2.23 -0.31 -6.73
CA ASN A 110 -3.03 -0.40 -5.51
C ASN A 110 -2.54 -1.48 -4.53
N ASN A 111 -1.20 -1.58 -4.40
CA ASN A 111 -0.55 -2.55 -3.54
C ASN A 111 0.27 -1.84 -2.45
N PHE A 112 0.08 -2.26 -1.20
CA PHE A 112 0.83 -1.79 -0.05
C PHE A 112 1.65 -2.95 0.52
N PHE A 113 2.96 -2.80 0.61
CA PHE A 113 3.88 -3.80 1.14
C PHE A 113 4.48 -3.35 2.47
N LEU A 114 4.46 -4.26 3.45
CA LEU A 114 5.11 -4.15 4.74
C LEU A 114 6.39 -5.00 4.74
N ASN A 115 7.53 -4.43 5.12
CA ASN A 115 8.78 -5.18 5.21
C ASN A 115 8.81 -6.02 6.49
N LYS A 116 8.83 -7.35 6.34
CA LYS A 116 8.85 -8.32 7.45
C LYS A 116 9.99 -8.10 8.43
N LYS A 117 11.14 -7.56 8.02
CA LYS A 117 12.26 -7.24 8.94
C LYS A 117 11.87 -6.24 10.03
N HIS A 118 10.92 -5.36 9.75
CA HIS A 118 10.59 -4.21 10.59
C HIS A 118 9.28 -4.34 11.38
N MET A 119 8.39 -5.28 11.03
CA MET A 119 7.06 -5.41 11.64
C MET A 119 7.06 -6.15 12.99
N ASP A 120 8.21 -6.64 13.45
CA ASP A 120 8.40 -7.18 14.81
C ASP A 120 8.06 -6.15 15.91
N LYS A 121 8.13 -4.86 15.61
CA LYS A 121 7.84 -3.80 16.59
C LYS A 121 6.45 -3.23 16.34
N PRO A 122 5.47 -3.39 17.27
CA PRO A 122 4.10 -2.88 17.11
C PRO A 122 4.03 -1.40 16.72
N HIS A 123 4.88 -0.56 17.31
CA HIS A 123 4.93 0.87 17.00
C HIS A 123 5.47 1.18 15.60
N TYR A 124 6.38 0.36 15.06
CA TYR A 124 6.83 0.50 13.67
C TYR A 124 5.78 -0.01 12.70
N LEU A 125 5.10 -1.12 13.01
CA LEU A 125 3.98 -1.62 12.22
C LEU A 125 2.92 -0.52 12.03
N MET A 126 2.46 0.11 13.12
CA MET A 126 1.44 1.15 13.01
C MET A 126 1.93 2.42 12.37
N GLN A 127 3.19 2.81 12.62
CA GLN A 127 3.76 3.97 11.96
C GLN A 127 3.76 3.82 10.44
N VAL A 128 4.12 2.65 9.93
CA VAL A 128 4.12 2.35 8.49
C VAL A 128 2.70 2.21 7.96
N MET A 129 1.84 1.45 8.65
CA MET A 129 0.44 1.27 8.27
C MET A 129 -0.30 2.60 8.12
N ARG A 130 -0.10 3.52 9.07
CA ARG A 130 -0.70 4.86 9.03
C ARG A 130 -0.06 5.75 7.97
N HIS A 131 1.26 5.70 7.78
CA HIS A 131 1.96 6.55 6.81
C HIS A 131 1.61 6.17 5.37
N GLU A 132 1.79 4.91 4.99
CA GLU A 132 1.47 4.44 3.64
C GLU A 132 -0.04 4.41 3.39
N GLY A 133 -0.84 4.11 4.43
CA GLY A 133 -2.30 4.27 4.36
C GLY A 133 -2.73 5.73 4.17
N TRP A 134 -1.92 6.70 4.59
CA TRP A 134 -2.20 8.11 4.32
C TRP A 134 -1.95 8.44 2.85
N HIS A 135 -0.90 7.88 2.24
CA HIS A 135 -0.69 7.99 0.80
C HIS A 135 -1.84 7.40 -0.01
N ALA A 136 -2.43 6.29 0.44
CA ALA A 136 -3.67 5.75 -0.13
C ALA A 136 -4.87 6.71 0.01
N ALA A 137 -4.98 7.42 1.13
CA ALA A 137 -6.00 8.45 1.28
C ALA A 137 -5.73 9.68 0.38
N GLN A 138 -4.46 10.08 0.20
CA GLN A 138 -4.07 11.17 -0.70
C GLN A 138 -4.33 10.82 -2.17
N ASP A 139 -4.19 9.54 -2.54
CA ASP A 139 -4.58 8.99 -3.85
C ASP A 139 -6.08 9.23 -4.08
N CYS A 140 -6.91 8.80 -3.12
CA CYS A 140 -8.35 9.01 -3.14
C CYS A 140 -8.75 10.49 -3.16
N MET A 141 -8.05 11.35 -2.42
CA MET A 141 -8.24 12.80 -2.45
C MET A 141 -8.04 13.38 -3.86
N ALA A 142 -7.15 12.79 -4.65
CA ALA A 142 -6.92 13.14 -6.04
C ALA A 142 -7.97 12.55 -7.01
N GLY A 143 -9.17 12.20 -6.54
CA GLY A 143 -10.31 11.83 -7.40
C GLY A 143 -10.80 10.40 -7.19
N SER A 144 -9.89 9.43 -7.11
CA SER A 144 -10.20 8.01 -6.95
C SER A 144 -8.94 7.26 -6.50
N ILE A 145 -9.01 5.94 -6.33
CA ILE A 145 -7.83 5.09 -6.17
C ILE A 145 -7.32 4.52 -7.51
N ASP A 146 -8.00 4.84 -8.61
CA ASP A 146 -7.58 4.48 -9.97
C ASP A 146 -6.79 5.63 -10.61
N ASN A 147 -5.78 6.12 -9.90
CA ASN A 147 -4.97 7.28 -10.29
C ASN A 147 -3.47 6.97 -10.28
N SER A 148 -2.69 7.85 -10.92
CA SER A 148 -1.24 7.96 -10.71
C SER A 148 -0.85 9.25 -9.99
N LEU A 149 -1.84 10.00 -9.51
CA LEU A 149 -1.72 11.30 -8.86
C LEU A 149 -2.16 11.18 -7.41
N ILE A 150 -1.54 11.98 -6.54
CA ILE A 150 -1.92 12.13 -5.14
C ILE A 150 -2.13 13.61 -4.83
N ALA A 151 -3.02 13.90 -3.88
CA ALA A 151 -3.32 15.25 -3.44
C ALA A 151 -3.22 15.34 -1.92
N ILE A 152 -2.66 16.45 -1.41
CA ILE A 152 -2.67 16.72 0.03
C ILE A 152 -4.11 16.85 0.53
N ILE A 153 -4.37 16.33 1.74
CA ILE A 153 -5.71 16.31 2.34
C ILE A 153 -5.91 17.53 3.25
N MET A 154 -4.88 17.84 4.02
CA MET A 154 -4.80 18.92 4.99
C MET A 154 -3.97 20.07 4.41
N PRO A 155 -4.30 21.33 4.75
CA PRO A 155 -3.46 22.46 4.38
C PRO A 155 -2.04 22.34 4.94
N GLU A 156 -1.01 22.71 4.16
CA GLU A 156 0.39 22.59 4.58
C GLU A 156 0.69 23.32 5.90
N GLU A 157 0.02 24.46 6.15
CA GLU A 157 0.16 25.24 7.38
C GLU A 157 -0.39 24.55 8.64
N SER A 158 -1.25 23.54 8.46
CA SER A 158 -1.77 22.73 9.56
C SER A 158 -0.80 21.62 9.98
N VAL A 159 0.13 21.25 9.11
CA VAL A 159 1.11 20.20 9.38
C VAL A 159 2.11 20.71 10.44
N PRO A 160 2.25 20.02 11.59
CA PRO A 160 3.19 20.43 12.62
C PRO A 160 4.62 20.59 12.07
N MET A 161 5.28 21.70 12.42
CA MET A 161 6.59 22.09 11.88
C MET A 161 7.65 20.98 11.92
N ILE A 162 7.62 20.14 12.95
CA ILE A 162 8.56 19.00 13.07
C ILE A 162 8.47 18.06 11.87
N TRP A 163 7.28 17.77 11.36
CA TRP A 163 7.09 16.85 10.23
C TRP A 163 7.49 17.50 8.91
N ARG A 164 7.21 18.80 8.74
CA ARG A 164 7.68 19.59 7.59
C ARG A 164 9.21 19.60 7.51
N VAL A 165 9.89 19.96 8.62
CA VAL A 165 11.37 20.01 8.67
C VAL A 165 11.99 18.63 8.46
N LEU A 166 11.39 17.56 8.99
CA LEU A 166 11.88 16.20 8.75
C LEU A 166 11.73 15.80 7.28
N ALA A 167 10.62 16.16 6.63
CA ALA A 167 10.42 15.86 5.22
C ALA A 167 11.41 16.64 4.32
N GLU A 168 11.61 17.93 4.55
CA GLU A 168 12.57 18.79 3.81
C GLU A 168 14.01 18.24 3.84
N ARG A 169 14.39 17.57 4.93
CA ARG A 169 15.75 17.03 5.11
C ARG A 169 15.97 15.69 4.45
N ASN A 170 14.90 14.93 4.18
CA ASN A 170 14.98 13.55 3.72
C ASN A 170 14.46 13.34 2.30
N TYR A 171 13.67 14.26 1.77
CA TYR A 171 12.98 14.13 0.50
C TYR A 171 13.26 15.31 -0.44
N PRO A 172 13.16 15.11 -1.76
CA PRO A 172 13.24 16.21 -2.71
C PRO A 172 12.09 17.20 -2.51
N GLU A 173 12.33 18.49 -2.79
CA GLU A 173 11.40 19.59 -2.51
C GLU A 173 9.96 19.34 -2.97
N HIS A 174 9.80 18.76 -4.17
CA HIS A 174 8.47 18.45 -4.68
C HIS A 174 7.72 17.44 -3.82
N ALA A 175 8.37 16.41 -3.25
CA ALA A 175 7.71 15.36 -2.46
C ALA A 175 7.30 15.83 -1.06
N VAL A 176 7.86 16.95 -0.59
CA VAL A 176 7.76 17.37 0.81
C VAL A 176 6.33 17.55 1.33
N PRO A 177 5.38 18.17 0.61
CA PRO A 177 4.01 18.35 1.12
C PRO A 177 3.35 17.01 1.49
N TRP A 178 3.48 16.00 0.63
CA TRP A 178 2.88 14.69 0.83
C TRP A 178 3.57 13.89 1.95
N GLU A 179 4.89 13.90 1.97
CA GLU A 179 5.72 13.18 2.96
C GLU A 179 5.61 13.80 4.35
N ALA A 180 5.48 15.12 4.45
CA ALA A 180 5.27 15.81 5.73
C ALA A 180 3.91 15.42 6.34
N GLU A 181 2.87 15.38 5.52
CA GLU A 181 1.52 15.02 5.93
C GLU A 181 1.42 13.55 6.32
N ALA A 182 1.92 12.65 5.48
CA ALA A 182 2.00 11.21 5.81
C ALA A 182 2.91 10.96 7.01
N GLY A 183 3.97 11.76 7.17
CA GLY A 183 4.84 11.78 8.34
C GLY A 183 4.04 12.06 9.61
N TRP A 184 3.23 13.11 9.61
CA TRP A 184 2.34 13.46 10.72
C TRP A 184 1.30 12.37 10.99
N ALA A 185 0.55 11.93 9.97
CA ALA A 185 -0.47 10.89 10.08
C ALA A 185 0.10 9.57 10.62
N GLY A 186 1.34 9.23 10.24
CA GLY A 186 2.06 8.07 10.77
C GLY A 186 2.28 8.09 12.29
N ARG A 187 2.10 9.22 12.98
CA ARG A 187 2.31 9.38 14.43
C ARG A 187 1.04 9.78 15.18
N GLU A 188 -0.08 9.97 14.47
CA GLU A 188 -1.36 10.34 15.06
C GLU A 188 -2.34 9.17 14.99
N GLU A 189 -2.92 8.78 16.13
CA GLU A 189 -3.85 7.64 16.19
C GLU A 189 -5.18 7.98 15.51
N GLY A 190 -5.65 7.08 14.64
CA GLY A 190 -6.94 7.19 13.98
C GLY A 190 -7.02 8.24 12.87
N MET A 191 -6.00 9.07 12.65
CA MET A 191 -5.98 10.07 11.58
C MET A 191 -6.12 9.40 10.20
N THR A 192 -5.23 8.47 9.87
CA THR A 192 -5.29 7.69 8.63
C THR A 192 -6.53 6.83 8.52
N MET A 193 -6.93 6.17 9.61
CA MET A 193 -8.13 5.33 9.62
C MET A 193 -9.38 6.12 9.22
N LYS A 194 -9.56 7.35 9.74
CA LYS A 194 -10.70 8.21 9.40
C LYS A 194 -10.67 8.65 7.95
N ALA A 195 -9.50 9.03 7.42
CA ALA A 195 -9.37 9.45 6.02
C ALA A 195 -9.67 8.30 5.05
N LEU A 196 -9.16 7.11 5.32
CA LEU A 196 -9.49 5.90 4.56
C LEU A 196 -10.99 5.57 4.62
N GLN A 197 -11.61 5.70 5.80
CA GLN A 197 -13.06 5.48 5.95
C GLN A 197 -13.88 6.48 5.13
N SER A 198 -13.48 7.74 5.10
CA SER A 198 -14.11 8.77 4.28
C SER A 198 -13.98 8.47 2.78
N CYS A 199 -12.79 8.03 2.34
CA CYS A 199 -12.60 7.53 0.98
C CYS A 199 -13.55 6.36 0.66
N ALA A 200 -13.61 5.35 1.53
CA ALA A 200 -14.46 4.18 1.34
C ALA A 200 -15.97 4.49 1.37
N ALA A 201 -16.37 5.54 2.07
CA ALA A 201 -17.74 6.03 2.12
C ALA A 201 -18.11 6.90 0.91
N GLY A 202 -17.14 7.35 0.11
CA GLY A 202 -17.35 8.31 -0.97
C GLY A 202 -17.61 9.74 -0.47
N THR A 203 -17.23 10.05 0.77
CA THR A 203 -17.44 11.35 1.43
C THR A 203 -16.13 12.15 1.55
N MET A 204 -15.08 11.76 0.81
CA MET A 204 -13.74 12.33 0.93
C MET A 204 -13.73 13.86 0.90
N TRP A 205 -14.38 14.45 -0.11
CA TRP A 205 -14.38 15.92 -0.30
C TRP A 205 -15.42 16.66 0.53
N THR A 206 -16.32 15.94 1.22
CA THR A 206 -17.27 16.54 2.18
C THR A 206 -16.72 16.51 3.59
N ASP A 207 -15.96 15.48 3.96
CA ASP A 207 -15.33 15.36 5.27
C ASP A 207 -14.00 16.13 5.34
N TYR A 208 -13.29 16.21 4.21
CA TYR A 208 -12.04 16.96 4.06
C TYR A 208 -12.17 17.98 2.94
N GLU A 209 -12.10 19.26 3.29
CA GLU A 209 -12.18 20.36 2.32
C GLU A 209 -10.95 20.35 1.40
N PRO A 210 -11.10 20.16 0.07
CA PRO A 210 -9.96 20.14 -0.84
C PRO A 210 -9.31 21.53 -0.91
N THR A 211 -7.99 21.55 -1.07
CA THR A 211 -7.29 22.82 -1.33
C THR A 211 -7.80 23.49 -2.62
N PRO A 212 -7.63 24.81 -2.82
CA PRO A 212 -8.09 25.47 -4.04
C PRO A 212 -7.57 24.84 -5.34
N LEU A 213 -6.33 24.33 -5.33
CA LEU A 213 -5.75 23.63 -6.49
C LEU A 213 -6.35 22.24 -6.67
N THR A 214 -6.51 21.48 -5.58
CA THR A 214 -7.17 20.17 -5.61
C THR A 214 -8.62 20.29 -6.07
N TYR A 215 -9.40 21.23 -5.52
CA TYR A 215 -10.79 21.47 -5.91
C TYR A 215 -10.91 21.85 -7.39
N LYS A 216 -10.03 22.75 -7.87
CA LYS A 216 -9.99 23.10 -9.30
C LYS A 216 -9.76 21.87 -10.17
N TRP A 217 -8.77 21.04 -9.82
CA TRP A 217 -8.48 19.80 -10.55
C TRP A 217 -9.67 18.82 -10.52
N LEU A 218 -10.30 18.64 -9.36
CA LEU A 218 -11.47 17.75 -9.19
C LEU A 218 -12.63 18.20 -10.08
N LYS A 219 -12.91 19.50 -10.12
CA LYS A 219 -13.96 20.09 -10.97
C LYS A 219 -13.66 19.93 -12.46
N GLU A 220 -12.42 20.18 -12.87
CA GLU A 220 -11.98 20.00 -14.27
C GLU A 220 -12.08 18.54 -14.74
N ASN A 221 -12.01 17.58 -13.81
CA ASN A 221 -12.12 16.14 -14.09
C ASN A 221 -13.50 15.54 -13.75
N ASN A 222 -14.51 16.37 -13.42
CA ASN A 222 -15.89 15.96 -13.12
C ASN A 222 -16.05 15.06 -11.87
N TYR A 223 -15.16 15.19 -10.88
CA TYR A 223 -15.33 14.55 -9.57
C TYR A 223 -16.25 15.33 -8.63
N VAL A 224 -16.33 16.65 -8.81
CA VAL A 224 -17.15 17.57 -8.02
C VAL A 224 -17.81 18.61 -8.93
N ASP A 225 -18.95 19.15 -8.48
CA ASP A 225 -19.75 20.14 -9.22
C ASP A 225 -19.22 21.58 -9.14
#